data_AF-A0AAX4L256-F1
#
_entry.id   AF-A0AAX4L256-F1
#
_cell.length_a   1.000
_cell.length_b   1.000
_cell.length_c   1.000
_cell.angle_alpha   90.00
_cell.angle_beta   90.00
_cell.angle_gamma   90.00
#
_symmetry.space_group_name_H-M   'P 1'
#
loop_
_entity.id
_entity.type
_entity.pdbx_description
1 polymer ?
#
loop_
_entity_poly.entity_id
_entity_poly.type
_entity_poly.pdbx_seq_one_letter_code
_entity_poly.pdbx_strand_id
1 'polypeptide(L)'
;MLQIIRAKYEVKKINPTKISIKTKEENLIIQIFFIPIAVFVTSDYKSISPIINPVIAIDTDKPKYGELCSPIKISSHTPEKIEEQKILDEGGTEIYLNENEREYLIKGKITNLNIYTDLRDQLGNPCVNISWTVLTIAK
;
A
#
# COMPACT_ATOMS: atom_id res chain seq x y z
N MET A 1 -2.12 -4.42 -33.52
CA MET A 1 -2.00 -3.64 -32.28
C MET A 1 -2.88 -4.34 -31.24
N LEU A 2 -2.33 -4.74 -30.09
CA LEU A 2 -3.14 -5.39 -29.04
C LEU A 2 -4.07 -4.34 -28.42
N GLN A 3 -5.35 -4.63 -28.35
CA GLN A 3 -6.33 -3.75 -27.70
C GLN A 3 -6.24 -3.94 -26.18
N ILE A 4 -6.36 -2.84 -25.43
CA ILE A 4 -6.49 -2.87 -23.97
C ILE A 4 -7.98 -2.82 -23.64
N ILE A 5 -8.46 -3.80 -22.88
CA ILE A 5 -9.86 -3.91 -22.47
C ILE A 5 -9.97 -3.94 -20.94
N ARG A 6 -11.08 -3.42 -20.42
CA ARG A 6 -11.39 -3.53 -18.99
C ARG A 6 -12.01 -4.90 -18.72
N ALA A 7 -11.35 -5.72 -17.91
CA ALA A 7 -11.81 -7.05 -17.54
C ALA A 7 -12.77 -7.02 -16.35
N LYS A 8 -13.71 -7.96 -16.31
CA LYS A 8 -14.50 -8.26 -15.13
C LYS A 8 -13.66 -9.15 -14.21
N TYR A 9 -13.68 -8.83 -12.92
CA TYR A 9 -12.91 -9.57 -11.94
C TYR A 9 -13.70 -9.70 -10.64
N GLU A 10 -13.38 -10.75 -9.90
CA GLU A 10 -13.87 -10.97 -8.55
C GLU A 10 -12.70 -10.85 -7.57
N VAL A 11 -12.88 -10.10 -6.49
CA VAL A 11 -11.91 -10.06 -5.40
C VAL A 11 -12.19 -11.24 -4.47
N LYS A 12 -11.25 -12.17 -4.36
CA LYS A 12 -11.39 -13.36 -3.51
C LYS A 12 -10.91 -13.08 -2.07
N LYS A 13 -9.79 -12.37 -1.93
CA LYS A 13 -9.16 -12.10 -0.64
C LYS A 13 -8.33 -10.84 -0.68
N ILE A 14 -8.36 -10.06 0.40
CA ILE A 14 -7.48 -8.91 0.60
C ILE A 14 -6.71 -9.14 1.90
N ASN A 15 -5.40 -9.32 1.80
CA ASN A 15 -4.50 -9.34 2.96
C ASN A 15 -3.62 -8.09 2.93
N PRO A 16 -3.50 -7.35 4.04
CA PRO A 16 -2.64 -6.18 4.08
C PRO A 16 -1.17 -6.58 4.03
N THR A 17 -0.35 -5.78 3.36
CA THR A 17 1.09 -5.76 3.60
C THR A 17 1.32 -5.12 4.98
N LYS A 18 1.99 -5.83 5.89
CA LYS A 18 2.26 -5.38 7.25
C LYS A 18 3.75 -5.11 7.44
N ILE A 19 4.08 -3.91 7.92
CA ILE A 19 5.45 -3.46 8.12
C ILE A 19 5.57 -2.94 9.56
N SER A 20 6.54 -3.50 10.30
CA SER A 20 6.95 -2.98 11.59
C SER A 20 8.09 -1.99 11.36
N ILE A 21 7.96 -0.80 11.91
CA ILE A 21 9.01 0.23 11.89
C ILE A 21 9.36 0.63 13.31
N LYS A 22 10.64 0.84 13.55
CA LYS A 22 11.15 1.46 14.76
C LYS A 22 11.84 2.78 14.42
N THR A 23 11.40 3.85 15.05
CA THR A 23 12.12 5.14 15.06
C THR A 23 12.78 5.33 16.42
N LYS A 24 13.48 6.46 16.60
CA LYS A 24 14.06 6.81 17.90
C LYS A 24 12.97 7.12 18.91
N GLU A 25 11.87 7.71 18.45
CA GLU A 25 10.75 8.11 19.30
C GLU A 25 9.76 6.99 19.59
N GLU A 26 9.34 6.21 18.58
CA GLU A 26 8.17 5.33 18.67
C GLU A 26 8.26 4.10 17.74
N ASN A 27 7.47 3.08 18.06
CA ASN A 27 7.30 1.89 17.23
C ASN A 27 5.98 1.97 16.48
N LEU A 28 5.99 1.53 15.22
CA LEU A 28 4.88 1.69 14.30
C LEU A 28 4.56 0.39 13.59
N ILE A 29 3.28 0.14 13.40
CA ILE A 29 2.77 -0.89 12.50
C ILE A 29 2.05 -0.19 11.36
N ILE A 30 2.53 -0.39 10.14
CA ILE A 30 1.92 0.10 8.92
C ILE A 30 1.22 -1.07 8.24
N GLN A 31 -0.05 -0.87 7.88
CA GLN A 31 -0.85 -1.84 7.13
C GLN A 31 -1.31 -1.20 5.82
N ILE A 32 -1.02 -1.85 4.69
CA ILE A 32 -1.36 -1.34 3.36
C ILE A 32 -2.24 -2.36 2.64
N PHE A 33 -3.46 -1.96 2.32
CA PHE A 33 -4.43 -2.77 1.58
C PHE A 33 -4.47 -2.28 0.13
N PHE A 34 -4.08 -3.13 -0.82
CA PHE A 34 -4.07 -2.79 -2.24
C PHE A 34 -5.41 -3.16 -2.89
N ILE A 35 -6.36 -2.23 -2.92
CA ILE A 35 -7.71 -2.51 -3.39
C ILE A 35 -7.79 -2.24 -4.91
N PRO A 36 -7.98 -3.25 -5.77
CA PRO A 36 -8.19 -3.01 -7.20
C PRO A 36 -9.51 -2.26 -7.41
N ILE A 37 -9.48 -1.21 -8.23
CA ILE A 37 -10.68 -0.47 -8.67
C ILE A 37 -11.03 -0.77 -10.13
N ALA A 38 -10.02 -1.08 -10.94
CA ALA A 38 -10.19 -1.54 -12.31
C ALA A 38 -9.03 -2.48 -12.68
N VAL A 39 -9.30 -3.43 -13.55
CA VAL A 39 -8.28 -4.33 -14.11
C VAL A 39 -8.34 -4.24 -15.61
N PHE A 40 -7.20 -3.93 -16.24
CA PHE A 40 -7.06 -3.88 -17.67
C PHE A 40 -6.19 -5.03 -18.15
N VAL A 41 -6.56 -5.61 -19.28
CA VAL A 41 -5.83 -6.71 -19.89
C VAL A 41 -5.60 -6.44 -21.37
N THR A 42 -4.53 -7.00 -21.91
CA THR A 42 -4.36 -7.09 -23.36
C THR A 42 -5.38 -8.07 -23.94
N SER A 43 -5.76 -7.89 -25.21
CA SER A 43 -6.73 -8.77 -25.88
C SER A 43 -6.31 -10.25 -25.95
N ASP A 44 -5.03 -10.56 -25.76
CA ASP A 44 -4.50 -11.92 -25.65
C ASP A 44 -4.36 -12.41 -24.20
N TYR A 45 -4.80 -11.62 -23.22
CA TYR A 45 -4.80 -11.89 -21.77
C TYR A 45 -3.44 -12.24 -21.18
N LYS A 46 -2.34 -11.90 -21.86
CA LYS A 46 -0.97 -12.16 -21.36
C LYS A 46 -0.48 -11.11 -20.37
N SER A 47 -0.96 -9.88 -20.51
CA SER A 47 -0.58 -8.76 -19.65
C SER A 47 -1.78 -8.25 -18.89
N ILE A 48 -1.58 -8.03 -17.60
CA ILE A 48 -2.58 -7.51 -16.66
C ILE A 48 -2.04 -6.23 -16.02
N SER A 49 -2.88 -5.20 -15.97
CA SER A 49 -2.57 -3.90 -15.41
C SER A 49 -3.72 -3.46 -14.49
N PRO A 50 -3.58 -3.67 -13.17
CA PRO A 50 -4.58 -3.22 -12.21
C PRO A 50 -4.38 -1.72 -11.90
N ILE A 51 -5.49 -0.98 -11.87
CA ILE A 51 -5.56 0.29 -11.16
C ILE A 51 -5.97 -0.01 -9.72
N ILE A 52 -5.14 0.43 -8.77
CA ILE A 52 -5.33 0.18 -7.35
C ILE A 52 -5.63 1.47 -6.60
N ASN A 53 -6.45 1.36 -5.57
CA ASN A 53 -6.59 2.34 -4.51
C ASN A 53 -5.94 1.76 -3.23
N PRO A 54 -4.79 2.29 -2.79
CA PRO A 54 -4.19 1.88 -1.53
C PRO A 54 -5.00 2.44 -0.34
N VAL A 55 -5.28 1.60 0.65
CA VAL A 55 -5.77 2.05 1.95
C VAL A 55 -4.67 1.80 2.96
N ILE A 56 -4.25 2.83 3.68
CA ILE A 56 -3.12 2.78 4.61
C ILE A 56 -3.66 3.01 6.01
N ALA A 57 -3.31 2.13 6.94
CA ALA A 57 -3.52 2.28 8.37
C ALA A 57 -2.18 2.28 9.09
N ILE A 58 -2.06 3.11 10.12
CA ILE A 58 -0.83 3.35 10.85
C ILE A 58 -1.20 3.29 12.33
N ASP A 59 -0.56 2.41 13.07
CA ASP A 59 -0.71 2.30 14.52
C ASP A 59 0.63 2.59 15.18
N THR A 60 0.61 3.40 16.23
CA THR A 60 1.79 3.68 17.07
C THR A 60 1.61 3.18 18.50
N ASP A 61 2.72 2.80 19.13
CA ASP A 61 2.76 2.53 20.57
C ASP A 61 2.69 3.80 21.43
N LYS A 62 2.83 5.00 20.84
CA LYS A 62 2.82 6.30 21.54
C LYS A 62 1.90 7.33 20.86
N PRO A 63 0.57 7.11 20.84
CA PRO A 63 -0.35 8.06 20.24
C PRO A 63 -0.29 9.39 20.98
N LYS A 64 -0.06 10.48 20.25
CA LYS A 64 0.01 11.83 20.82
C LYS A 64 -0.61 12.85 19.89
N TYR A 65 -1.21 13.89 20.47
CA TYR A 65 -1.68 15.03 19.69
C TYR A 65 -0.48 15.84 19.18
N GLY A 66 -0.62 16.37 17.98
CA GLY A 66 0.43 17.13 17.31
C GLY A 66 -0.15 17.90 16.14
N GLU A 67 0.75 18.40 15.29
CA GLU A 67 0.36 19.13 14.12
C GLU A 67 -0.33 18.18 13.12
N LEU A 68 -1.50 18.56 12.58
CA LEU A 68 -2.24 17.67 11.68
C LEU A 68 -1.44 17.35 10.40
N CYS A 69 -1.35 16.06 10.08
CA CYS A 69 -0.78 15.51 8.85
C CYS A 69 -1.50 16.09 7.63
N SER A 70 -0.75 16.73 6.75
CA SER A 70 -1.26 17.21 5.45
C SER A 70 -0.18 17.12 4.37
N PRO A 71 -0.55 16.92 3.09
CA PRO A 71 0.42 16.83 2.00
C PRO A 71 1.34 18.06 1.88
N ILE A 72 0.82 19.25 2.21
CA ILE A 72 1.58 20.50 2.16
C ILE A 72 2.70 20.48 3.21
N LYS A 73 2.41 19.98 4.42
CA LYS A 73 3.34 19.98 5.54
C LYS A 73 4.43 18.92 5.42
N ILE A 74 4.18 17.82 4.74
CA ILE A 74 5.22 16.80 4.45
C ILE A 74 6.47 17.43 3.78
N SER A 75 6.29 18.50 2.99
CA SER A 75 7.39 19.19 2.31
C SER A 75 8.22 20.13 3.21
N SER A 76 7.66 20.58 4.35
CA SER A 76 8.31 21.51 5.28
C SER A 76 8.84 20.84 6.55
N HIS A 77 8.59 19.54 6.72
CA HIS A 77 9.05 18.74 7.85
C HIS A 77 10.15 17.78 7.41
N THR A 78 11.04 17.43 8.35
CA THR A 78 12.12 16.47 8.08
C THR A 78 11.68 15.07 8.53
N PRO A 79 11.77 14.05 7.66
CA PRO A 79 11.41 12.70 8.07
C PRO A 79 12.35 12.19 9.17
N GLU A 80 11.79 11.50 10.15
CA GLU A 80 12.56 10.84 11.19
C GLU A 80 13.35 9.67 10.63
N LYS A 81 14.55 9.45 11.18
CA LYS A 81 15.39 8.32 10.82
C LYS A 81 14.72 7.01 11.26
N ILE A 82 14.56 6.09 10.32
CA ILE A 82 14.16 4.72 10.59
C ILE A 82 15.37 3.96 11.16
N GLU A 83 15.25 3.43 12.38
CA GLU A 83 16.28 2.60 13.02
C GLU A 83 16.18 1.15 12.55
N GLU A 84 14.96 0.63 12.42
CA GLU A 84 14.68 -0.73 11.99
C GLU A 84 13.41 -0.78 11.14
N GLN A 85 13.45 -1.56 10.06
CA GLN A 85 12.30 -1.87 9.22
C GLN A 85 12.19 -3.38 9.01
N LYS A 86 11.02 -3.95 9.30
CA LYS A 86 10.74 -5.37 9.13
C LYS A 86 9.40 -5.58 8.45
N ILE A 87 9.39 -6.30 7.33
CA ILE A 87 8.15 -6.78 6.71
C ILE A 87 7.66 -7.98 7.52
N LEU A 88 6.49 -7.83 8.15
CA LEU A 88 5.84 -8.88 8.93
C LEU A 88 5.01 -9.79 8.02
N ASP A 89 4.37 -9.20 7.01
CA ASP A 89 3.57 -9.90 6.02
C ASP A 89 3.64 -9.12 4.69
N GLU A 90 3.93 -9.81 3.59
CA GLU A 90 3.89 -9.17 2.26
C GLU A 90 2.46 -8.93 1.79
N GLY A 91 1.49 -9.71 2.28
CA GLY A 91 0.09 -9.60 1.92
C GLY A 91 -0.18 -9.69 0.41
N GLY A 92 -1.24 -9.01 0.01
CA GLY A 92 -1.68 -8.89 -1.38
C GLY A 92 -3.17 -9.12 -1.56
N THR A 93 -3.66 -8.74 -2.72
CA THR A 93 -5.06 -8.89 -3.11
C THR A 93 -5.18 -9.95 -4.19
N GLU A 94 -5.97 -10.97 -3.89
CA GLU A 94 -6.28 -12.07 -4.79
C GLU A 94 -7.51 -11.72 -5.62
N ILE A 95 -7.34 -11.73 -6.93
CA ILE A 95 -8.42 -11.53 -7.88
C ILE A 95 -8.56 -12.74 -8.80
N TYR A 96 -9.78 -12.98 -9.24
CA TYR A 96 -10.10 -13.97 -10.26
C TYR A 96 -10.63 -13.23 -11.49
N LEU A 97 -10.04 -13.50 -12.66
CA LEU A 97 -10.47 -12.96 -13.94
C LEU A 97 -11.41 -13.96 -14.62
N ASN A 98 -12.65 -13.53 -14.90
CA ASN A 98 -13.69 -14.41 -15.42
C ASN A 98 -13.44 -14.78 -16.89
N GLU A 99 -12.79 -13.91 -17.66
CA GLU A 99 -12.60 -14.09 -19.10
C GLU A 99 -11.54 -15.13 -19.45
N ASN A 100 -10.53 -15.33 -18.60
CA ASN A 100 -9.46 -16.30 -18.82
C ASN A 100 -9.37 -17.37 -17.73
N GLU A 101 -10.34 -17.38 -16.80
CA GLU A 101 -10.46 -18.31 -15.67
C GLU A 101 -9.17 -18.43 -14.84
N ARG A 102 -8.45 -17.32 -14.63
CA ARG A 102 -7.17 -17.30 -13.90
C ARG A 102 -7.21 -16.43 -12.65
N GLU A 103 -6.45 -16.88 -11.67
CA GLU A 103 -6.19 -16.13 -10.46
C GLU A 103 -4.91 -15.29 -10.60
N TYR A 104 -4.97 -14.09 -10.05
CA TYR A 104 -3.83 -13.20 -9.96
C TYR A 104 -3.70 -12.66 -8.55
N LEU A 105 -2.45 -12.49 -8.12
CA LEU A 105 -2.09 -11.83 -6.88
C LEU A 105 -1.51 -10.46 -7.19
N ILE A 106 -2.16 -9.42 -6.69
CA ILE A 106 -1.70 -8.04 -6.73
C ILE A 106 -0.94 -7.75 -5.43
N LYS A 107 0.33 -7.40 -5.53
CA LYS A 107 1.17 -6.99 -4.40
C LYS A 107 1.73 -5.59 -4.63
N GLY A 108 1.94 -4.84 -3.56
CA GLY A 108 2.78 -3.65 -3.61
C GLY A 108 4.17 -3.95 -3.08
N LYS A 109 5.20 -3.56 -3.84
CA LYS A 109 6.58 -3.50 -3.35
C LYS A 109 6.89 -2.09 -2.91
N ILE A 110 7.15 -1.89 -1.62
CA ILE A 110 7.50 -0.58 -1.08
C ILE A 110 8.88 -0.17 -1.60
N THR A 111 8.96 1.02 -2.18
CA THR A 111 10.18 1.58 -2.77
C THR A 111 10.75 2.70 -1.92
N ASN A 112 9.90 3.44 -1.21
CA ASN A 112 10.32 4.46 -0.26
C ASN A 112 9.34 4.54 0.91
N LEU A 113 9.85 4.90 2.09
CA LEU A 113 9.07 5.09 3.30
C LEU A 113 9.68 6.21 4.13
N ASN A 114 8.90 7.27 4.35
CA ASN A 114 9.26 8.40 5.19
C ASN A 114 8.24 8.52 6.33
N ILE A 115 8.71 8.84 7.53
CA ILE A 115 7.89 8.91 8.74
C ILE A 115 8.09 10.28 9.38
N TYR A 116 7.00 10.94 9.76
CA TYR A 116 7.00 12.27 10.36
C TYR A 116 6.27 12.17 11.68
N THR A 117 7.01 12.10 12.78
CA THR A 117 6.49 11.88 14.14
C THR A 117 6.08 13.16 14.86
N ASP A 118 6.34 14.31 14.26
CA ASP A 118 5.82 15.61 14.61
C ASP A 118 4.43 15.87 14.00
N LEU A 119 4.15 15.26 12.84
CA LEU A 119 2.86 15.31 12.15
C LEU A 119 1.96 14.14 12.57
N ARG A 120 0.70 14.43 12.92
CA ARG A 120 -0.25 13.48 13.51
C ARG A 120 -1.58 13.41 12.77
N ASP A 121 -2.19 12.24 12.73
CA ASP A 121 -3.59 12.12 12.32
C ASP A 121 -4.54 12.55 13.48
N GLN A 122 -5.84 12.43 13.26
CA GLN A 122 -6.86 12.79 14.26
C GLN A 122 -6.84 11.87 15.50
N LEU A 123 -6.22 10.70 15.40
CA LEU A 123 -6.12 9.69 16.46
C LEU A 123 -4.75 9.71 17.16
N GLY A 124 -3.81 10.56 16.70
CA GLY A 124 -2.48 10.72 17.25
C GLY A 124 -1.42 9.78 16.66
N ASN A 125 -1.69 9.12 15.54
CA ASN A 125 -0.70 8.32 14.80
C ASN A 125 0.20 9.20 13.92
N PRO A 126 1.47 8.85 13.69
CA PRO A 126 2.36 9.63 12.83
C PRO A 126 1.90 9.64 11.38
N CYS A 127 2.24 10.73 10.69
CA CYS A 127 2.11 10.85 9.26
C CYS A 127 3.21 10.01 8.58
N VAL A 128 2.83 9.19 7.59
CA VAL A 128 3.80 8.44 6.78
C VAL A 128 3.58 8.75 5.31
N ASN A 129 4.69 8.84 4.57
CA ASN A 129 4.67 8.94 3.12
C ASN A 129 5.30 7.66 2.56
N ILE A 130 4.53 6.94 1.75
CA ILE A 130 4.90 5.63 1.22
C ILE A 130 4.87 5.70 -0.29
N SER A 131 5.95 5.24 -0.92
CA SER A 131 6.00 4.98 -2.35
C SER A 131 6.03 3.48 -2.60
N TRP A 132 5.33 3.02 -3.63
CA TRP A 132 5.28 1.60 -3.99
C TRP A 132 5.25 1.41 -5.50
N THR A 133 5.59 0.19 -5.92
CA THR A 133 5.35 -0.33 -7.26
C THR A 133 4.37 -1.48 -7.18
N VAL A 134 3.43 -1.54 -8.12
CA VAL A 134 2.46 -2.64 -8.20
C VAL A 134 3.07 -3.80 -8.97
N LEU A 135 3.01 -4.99 -8.36
CA LEU A 135 3.40 -6.25 -8.96
C LEU A 135 2.14 -7.10 -9.13
N THR A 136 2.00 -7.73 -10.30
CA THR A 136 0.91 -8.68 -10.55
C THR A 136 1.51 -10.02 -10.91
N ILE A 137 1.10 -11.06 -10.18
CA ILE A 137 1.64 -12.41 -10.29
C ILE A 137 0.49 -13.34 -10.66
N ALA A 138 0.62 -14.09 -11.77
CA ALA A 138 -0.32 -15.16 -12.09
C ALA A 138 -0.12 -16.31 -11.11
N LYS A 139 -1.22 -16.85 -10.57
CA LYS A 139 -1.19 -18.03 -9.71
C LYS A 139 -1.39 -19.32 -10.50
#